data_AF-A0A350KPJ5-F1
#
_entry.id   AF-A0A350KPJ5-F1
#
_cell.length_a   1.000
_cell.length_b   1.000
_cell.length_c   1.000
_cell.angle_alpha   90.00
_cell.angle_beta   90.00
_cell.angle_gamma   90.00
#
_symmetry.space_group_name_H-M   'P 1'
#
loop_
_entity.id
_entity.type
_entity.pdbx_description
1 polymer ?
#
loop_
_entity_poly.entity_id
_entity_poly.type
_entity_poly.pdbx_seq_one_letter_code
_entity_poly.pdbx_strand_id
1 'polypeptide(L)'
;MSFDLVFQNAVRLHEQGRLDEAENAYRRILEVAPEHVGATRLLAMIAMRRRAYDSAIELLYKAVRLAPEDVACEFTLAQALQDAGRPKEALEHYKTVLAMDDSYPETYHNMGIVHRFLGDADKARELFEKAVAMRPVFSSAHVNLALLARDAGDFDGALARLDKAVAADPRNAEAYAQRAVTLRLAGKYEQSLEQYDKAAELSPGNAIYINGRGIALERLGRLDEAFHAYCRAIEIDPDFADAYNNRANVYAKFGKRWQAEDDYKKAVRLDPEFASAFNNLGALLYDGGRFEEALECYRKAFIINPKQAETCSNLALAVKEAGDPAEAAGLFVNALALNPKLTEIHHYLAQTLYDLYCGADPDAKETAVKLARKWRQFFPDSAVARHVCAALEGGGVDSANGEYVRELFDSFADSFEKTAKEIDYRVPELVAAFAADLPDGLRILDAGCGTGLCAACLKPKSLRLTGVDLSEKMLSAAKMKNLYDDLRVSDVSAFCGGCPDAFDAVVLADVACYFGDLDELARAVFRALAAGGRVFLTVEKSDAEQPFSLRASGRFAHRPDYVADVAKRAGFEKIRLTDEILRREKGADVAGIVCVAEKTPAASN
;
A
#
# COMPACT_ATOMS: atom_id res chain seq x y z
N MET A 1 -67.55 -19.83 16.64
CA MET A 1 -66.65 -18.66 16.55
C MET A 1 -66.65 -18.24 15.09
N SER A 2 -66.94 -16.99 14.75
CA SER A 2 -66.98 -16.58 13.33
C SER A 2 -65.59 -16.72 12.71
N PHE A 3 -65.57 -17.07 11.42
CA PHE A 3 -64.33 -17.30 10.67
C PHE A 3 -63.40 -16.07 10.71
N ASP A 4 -63.95 -14.86 10.61
CA ASP A 4 -63.21 -13.59 10.74
C ASP A 4 -62.51 -13.43 12.10
N LEU A 5 -63.13 -13.89 13.18
CA LEU A 5 -62.55 -13.79 14.53
C LEU A 5 -61.35 -14.72 14.69
N VAL A 6 -61.34 -15.87 14.01
CA VAL A 6 -60.19 -16.79 14.00
C VAL A 6 -59.03 -16.17 13.23
N PHE A 7 -59.29 -15.55 12.08
CA PHE A 7 -58.26 -14.85 11.31
C PHE A 7 -57.69 -13.65 12.06
N GLN A 8 -58.52 -12.80 12.67
CA GLN A 8 -58.06 -11.67 13.49
C GLN A 8 -57.20 -12.11 14.68
N ASN A 9 -57.55 -13.23 15.32
CA ASN A 9 -56.72 -13.81 16.38
C ASN A 9 -55.36 -14.28 15.85
N ALA A 10 -55.31 -14.88 14.67
CA ALA A 10 -54.05 -15.29 14.03
C ALA A 10 -53.15 -14.08 13.68
N VAL A 11 -53.75 -12.99 13.17
CA VAL A 11 -53.06 -11.72 12.92
C VAL A 11 -52.46 -11.16 14.21
N ARG A 12 -53.24 -11.14 15.31
CA ARG A 12 -52.75 -10.66 16.60
C ARG A 12 -51.57 -11.48 17.14
N LEU A 13 -51.59 -12.81 16.95
CA LEU A 13 -50.47 -13.67 17.31
C LEU A 13 -49.21 -13.33 16.49
N HIS A 14 -49.38 -13.06 15.19
CA HIS A 14 -48.30 -12.63 14.31
C HIS A 14 -47.71 -11.30 14.78
N GLU A 15 -48.55 -10.30 15.04
CA GLU A 15 -48.13 -8.97 15.53
C GLU A 15 -47.40 -9.05 16.87
N GLN A 16 -47.76 -10.01 17.73
CA GLN A 16 -47.07 -10.28 19.00
C GLN A 16 -45.74 -11.04 18.84
N GLY A 17 -45.35 -11.40 17.61
CA GLY A 17 -44.15 -12.17 17.34
C GLY A 17 -44.26 -13.67 17.70
N ARG A 18 -45.46 -14.16 18.02
CA ARG A 18 -45.72 -15.58 18.34
C ARG A 18 -45.89 -16.38 17.05
N LEU A 19 -44.81 -16.42 16.26
CA LEU A 19 -44.85 -16.87 14.86
C LEU A 19 -45.29 -18.33 14.70
N ASP A 20 -44.86 -19.25 15.58
CA ASP A 20 -45.29 -20.65 15.53
C ASP A 20 -46.80 -20.81 15.71
N GLU A 21 -47.39 -20.05 16.63
CA GLU A 21 -48.82 -20.10 16.92
C GLU A 21 -49.62 -19.43 15.80
N ALA A 22 -49.12 -18.31 15.27
CA ALA A 22 -49.70 -17.65 14.11
C ALA A 22 -49.67 -18.56 12.87
N GLU A 23 -48.54 -19.21 12.59
CA GLU A 23 -48.36 -20.16 11.49
C GLU A 23 -49.37 -21.32 11.57
N ASN A 24 -49.49 -21.94 12.76
CA ASN A 24 -50.46 -23.00 13.00
C ASN A 24 -51.91 -22.52 12.80
N ALA A 25 -52.22 -21.30 13.25
CA ALA A 25 -53.53 -20.71 13.05
C ALA A 25 -53.83 -20.45 11.56
N TYR A 26 -52.88 -19.90 10.79
CA TYR A 26 -53.05 -19.71 9.35
C TYR A 26 -53.20 -21.03 8.60
N ARG A 27 -52.43 -22.07 8.95
CA ARG A 27 -52.60 -23.40 8.33
C ARG A 27 -53.99 -23.97 8.57
N ARG A 28 -54.53 -23.91 9.79
CA ARG A 28 -55.89 -24.36 10.10
C ARG A 28 -56.96 -23.57 9.34
N ILE A 29 -56.75 -22.26 9.16
CA ILE A 29 -57.64 -21.44 8.33
C ILE A 29 -57.60 -21.95 6.88
N LEU A 30 -56.42 -22.27 6.34
CA LEU A 30 -56.25 -22.76 4.98
C LEU A 30 -56.71 -24.22 4.77
N GLU A 31 -56.81 -25.04 5.82
CA GLU A 31 -57.46 -26.36 5.76
C GLU A 31 -58.96 -26.24 5.48
N VAL A 32 -59.62 -25.24 6.08
CA VAL A 32 -61.07 -25.01 5.95
C VAL A 32 -61.40 -24.11 4.77
N ALA A 33 -60.54 -23.14 4.47
CA ALA A 33 -60.67 -22.17 3.37
C ALA A 33 -59.35 -22.06 2.58
N PRO A 34 -59.07 -23.01 1.67
CA PRO A 34 -57.81 -23.05 0.93
C PRO A 34 -57.53 -21.83 0.05
N GLU A 35 -58.56 -21.06 -0.29
CA GLU A 35 -58.50 -19.86 -1.15
C GLU A 35 -58.35 -18.57 -0.36
N HIS A 36 -58.15 -18.64 0.96
CA HIS A 36 -58.03 -17.45 1.80
C HIS A 36 -56.71 -16.70 1.55
N VAL A 37 -56.78 -15.64 0.76
CA VAL A 37 -55.62 -14.83 0.31
C VAL A 37 -54.82 -14.26 1.49
N GLY A 38 -55.49 -13.63 2.46
CA GLY A 38 -54.83 -12.98 3.61
C GLY A 38 -53.98 -13.95 4.46
N ALA A 39 -54.57 -15.07 4.87
CA ALA A 39 -53.86 -16.15 5.56
C ALA A 39 -52.71 -16.75 4.73
N THR A 40 -52.88 -16.90 3.42
CA THR A 40 -51.83 -17.39 2.52
C THR A 40 -50.64 -16.43 2.48
N ARG A 41 -50.89 -15.13 2.30
CA ARG A 41 -49.85 -14.08 2.28
C ARG A 41 -49.13 -13.96 3.63
N LEU A 42 -49.86 -13.93 4.73
CA LEU A 42 -49.27 -13.83 6.07
C LEU A 42 -48.46 -15.07 6.46
N LEU A 43 -48.88 -16.26 6.02
CA LEU A 43 -48.10 -17.48 6.15
C LEU A 43 -46.80 -17.41 5.34
N ALA A 44 -46.84 -16.86 4.12
CA ALA A 44 -45.65 -16.65 3.31
C ALA A 44 -44.67 -15.67 3.96
N MET A 45 -45.16 -14.59 4.59
CA MET A 45 -44.29 -13.65 5.34
C MET A 45 -43.58 -14.32 6.51
N ILE A 46 -44.22 -15.29 7.20
CA ILE A 46 -43.56 -16.11 8.23
C ILE A 46 -42.45 -16.97 7.59
N ALA A 47 -42.73 -17.59 6.45
CA ALA A 47 -41.74 -18.37 5.71
C ALA A 47 -40.54 -17.51 5.27
N MET A 48 -40.75 -16.30 4.76
CA MET A 48 -39.68 -15.34 4.44
C MET A 48 -38.81 -15.03 5.66
N ARG A 49 -39.44 -14.76 6.81
CA ARG A 49 -38.72 -14.47 8.07
C ARG A 49 -37.87 -15.66 8.55
N ARG A 50 -38.25 -16.88 8.17
CA ARG A 50 -37.51 -18.13 8.41
C ARG A 50 -36.52 -18.47 7.30
N ARG A 51 -36.35 -17.59 6.31
CA ARG A 51 -35.55 -17.80 5.08
C ARG A 51 -35.99 -19.01 4.25
N ALA A 52 -37.23 -19.47 4.40
CA ALA A 52 -37.84 -20.52 3.59
C ALA A 52 -38.44 -19.90 2.32
N TYR A 53 -37.57 -19.31 1.48
CA TYR A 53 -38.00 -18.46 0.38
C TYR A 53 -38.78 -19.20 -0.72
N ASP A 54 -38.41 -20.43 -1.05
CA ASP A 54 -39.13 -21.22 -2.06
C ASP A 54 -40.58 -21.45 -1.66
N SER A 55 -40.81 -21.87 -0.41
CA SER A 55 -42.16 -22.05 0.13
C SER A 55 -42.93 -20.73 0.21
N ALA A 56 -42.26 -19.63 0.57
CA ALA A 56 -42.89 -18.31 0.57
C ALA A 56 -43.34 -17.90 -0.83
N ILE A 57 -42.48 -18.08 -1.84
CA ILE A 57 -42.74 -17.74 -3.23
C ILE A 57 -43.90 -18.58 -3.78
N GLU A 58 -43.96 -19.89 -3.49
CA GLU A 58 -45.08 -20.75 -3.90
C GLU A 58 -46.42 -20.28 -3.34
N LEU A 59 -46.46 -19.95 -2.04
CA LEU A 59 -47.64 -19.40 -1.38
C LEU A 59 -48.05 -18.06 -1.98
N LEU A 60 -47.08 -17.19 -2.30
CA LEU A 60 -47.34 -15.87 -2.85
C LEU A 60 -47.81 -15.93 -4.31
N TYR A 61 -47.27 -16.82 -5.13
CA TYR A 61 -47.84 -17.09 -6.46
C TYR A 61 -49.27 -17.62 -6.37
N LYS A 62 -49.59 -18.45 -5.37
CA LYS A 62 -50.97 -18.88 -5.12
C LYS A 62 -51.85 -17.69 -4.74
N ALA A 63 -51.39 -16.82 -3.83
CA ALA A 63 -52.13 -15.64 -3.40
C ALA A 63 -52.41 -14.68 -4.58
N VAL A 64 -51.40 -14.39 -5.41
CA VAL A 64 -51.55 -13.55 -6.62
C VAL A 64 -52.50 -14.18 -7.65
N ARG A 65 -52.50 -15.51 -7.82
CA ARG A 65 -53.48 -16.18 -8.71
C ARG A 65 -54.92 -16.07 -8.21
N LEU A 66 -55.13 -16.04 -6.89
CA LEU A 66 -56.45 -15.96 -6.27
C LEU A 66 -57.00 -14.53 -6.22
N ALA A 67 -56.12 -13.52 -6.15
CA ALA A 67 -56.46 -12.10 -6.18
C ALA A 67 -55.42 -11.32 -7.01
N PRO A 68 -55.50 -11.34 -8.36
CA PRO A 68 -54.50 -10.72 -9.22
C PRO A 68 -54.47 -9.19 -9.13
N GLU A 69 -55.55 -8.56 -8.68
CA GLU A 69 -55.65 -7.12 -8.43
C GLU A 69 -55.14 -6.68 -7.03
N ASP A 70 -54.77 -7.61 -6.15
CA ASP A 70 -54.27 -7.27 -4.81
C ASP A 70 -52.79 -6.85 -4.85
N VAL A 71 -52.57 -5.53 -4.80
CA VAL A 71 -51.24 -4.91 -4.77
C VAL A 71 -50.37 -5.44 -3.65
N ALA A 72 -50.93 -5.73 -2.47
CA ALA A 72 -50.16 -6.20 -1.33
C ALA A 72 -49.60 -7.61 -1.57
N CYS A 73 -50.34 -8.46 -2.28
CA CYS A 73 -49.87 -9.80 -2.67
C CYS A 73 -48.73 -9.73 -3.68
N GLU A 74 -48.90 -8.91 -4.73
CA GLU A 74 -47.89 -8.69 -5.77
C GLU A 74 -46.59 -8.10 -5.16
N PHE A 75 -46.72 -7.05 -4.36
CA PHE A 75 -45.59 -6.43 -3.66
C PHE A 75 -44.85 -7.39 -2.75
N THR A 76 -45.57 -8.22 -1.97
CA THR A 76 -44.93 -9.21 -1.08
C THR A 76 -44.22 -10.31 -1.89
N LEU A 77 -44.76 -10.71 -3.05
CA LEU A 77 -44.10 -11.64 -3.97
C LEU A 77 -42.79 -11.06 -4.52
N ALA A 78 -42.80 -9.81 -4.95
CA ALA A 78 -41.61 -9.11 -5.43
C ALA A 78 -40.50 -9.06 -4.33
N GLN A 79 -40.88 -8.79 -3.08
CA GLN A 79 -39.96 -8.84 -1.94
C GLN A 79 -39.40 -10.24 -1.70
N ALA A 80 -40.24 -11.28 -1.72
CA ALA A 80 -39.79 -12.66 -1.54
C ALA A 80 -38.80 -13.10 -2.63
N LEU A 81 -39.04 -12.71 -3.89
CA LEU A 81 -38.12 -12.97 -4.99
C LEU A 81 -36.81 -12.21 -4.84
N GLN A 82 -36.85 -10.96 -4.37
CA GLN A 82 -35.65 -10.18 -4.06
C GLN A 82 -34.82 -10.85 -2.96
N ASP A 83 -35.44 -11.24 -1.84
CA ASP A 83 -34.77 -11.91 -0.71
C ASP A 83 -34.22 -13.30 -1.10
N ALA A 84 -34.86 -13.98 -2.05
CA ALA A 84 -34.40 -15.24 -2.64
C ALA A 84 -33.24 -15.10 -3.64
N GLY A 85 -32.76 -13.88 -3.91
CA GLY A 85 -31.71 -13.65 -4.90
C GLY A 85 -32.18 -13.80 -6.35
N ARG A 86 -33.47 -13.54 -6.63
CA ARG A 86 -34.08 -13.56 -7.98
C ARG A 86 -34.42 -12.12 -8.44
N PRO A 87 -33.42 -11.22 -8.60
CA PRO A 87 -33.63 -9.78 -8.76
C PRO A 87 -34.38 -9.41 -10.05
N LYS A 88 -34.17 -10.13 -11.15
CA LYS A 88 -34.85 -9.85 -12.43
C LYS A 88 -36.34 -10.12 -12.35
N GLU A 89 -36.73 -11.21 -11.70
CA GLU A 89 -38.14 -11.56 -11.51
C GLU A 89 -38.81 -10.61 -10.51
N ALA A 90 -38.10 -10.24 -9.43
CA ALA A 90 -38.56 -9.22 -8.51
C ALA A 90 -38.89 -7.89 -9.23
N LEU A 91 -38.05 -7.46 -10.19
CA LEU A 91 -38.31 -6.25 -10.98
C LEU A 91 -39.53 -6.36 -11.87
N GLU A 92 -39.81 -7.52 -12.48
CA GLU A 92 -41.04 -7.69 -13.27
C GLU A 92 -42.29 -7.57 -12.40
N HIS A 93 -42.26 -8.16 -11.20
CA HIS A 93 -43.35 -8.03 -10.23
C HIS A 93 -43.49 -6.59 -9.70
N TYR A 94 -42.40 -5.93 -9.33
CA TYR A 94 -42.47 -4.50 -8.96
C TYR A 94 -43.00 -3.60 -10.08
N LYS A 95 -42.75 -3.90 -11.37
CA LYS A 95 -43.39 -3.17 -12.48
C LYS A 95 -44.90 -3.39 -12.51
N THR A 96 -45.37 -4.60 -12.25
CA THR A 96 -46.80 -4.90 -12.10
C THR A 96 -47.40 -4.12 -10.93
N VAL A 97 -46.73 -4.08 -9.77
CA VAL A 97 -47.13 -3.23 -8.63
C VAL A 97 -47.32 -1.79 -9.09
N LEU A 98 -46.33 -1.20 -9.77
CA LEU A 98 -46.40 0.18 -10.26
C LEU A 98 -47.49 0.40 -11.32
N ALA A 99 -47.82 -0.62 -12.13
CA ALA A 99 -48.91 -0.53 -13.10
C ALA A 99 -50.29 -0.53 -12.42
N MET A 100 -50.40 -1.14 -11.24
CA MET A 100 -51.63 -1.21 -10.45
C MET A 100 -51.78 0.00 -9.51
N ASP A 101 -50.71 0.35 -8.81
CA ASP A 101 -50.65 1.45 -7.85
C ASP A 101 -49.21 1.98 -7.72
N ASP A 102 -48.98 3.17 -8.25
CA ASP A 102 -47.67 3.82 -8.28
C ASP A 102 -47.44 4.78 -7.11
N SER A 103 -48.33 4.77 -6.11
CA SER A 103 -48.33 5.70 -4.97
C SER A 103 -47.45 5.26 -3.79
N TYR A 104 -46.90 4.05 -3.81
CA TYR A 104 -46.04 3.54 -2.74
C TYR A 104 -44.57 3.92 -2.94
N PRO A 105 -43.97 4.75 -2.07
CA PRO A 105 -42.53 5.04 -2.13
C PRO A 105 -41.67 3.78 -1.90
N GLU A 106 -42.16 2.80 -1.16
CA GLU A 106 -41.49 1.52 -0.89
C GLU A 106 -41.18 0.74 -2.17
N THR A 107 -42.06 0.79 -3.18
CA THR A 107 -41.84 0.10 -4.46
C THR A 107 -40.63 0.66 -5.18
N TYR A 108 -40.55 1.99 -5.32
CA TYR A 108 -39.38 2.64 -5.92
C TYR A 108 -38.11 2.39 -5.11
N HIS A 109 -38.19 2.48 -3.78
CA HIS A 109 -37.06 2.18 -2.90
C HIS A 109 -36.54 0.75 -3.09
N ASN A 110 -37.41 -0.25 -3.08
CA ASN A 110 -36.99 -1.65 -3.22
C ASN A 110 -36.45 -1.94 -4.62
N MET A 111 -37.09 -1.41 -5.68
CA MET A 111 -36.54 -1.47 -7.04
C MET A 111 -35.15 -0.81 -7.10
N GLY A 112 -34.96 0.33 -6.41
CA GLY A 112 -33.67 1.01 -6.33
C GLY A 112 -32.58 0.14 -5.68
N ILE A 113 -32.92 -0.60 -4.62
CA ILE A 113 -32.01 -1.59 -4.00
C ILE A 113 -31.63 -2.67 -5.02
N VAL A 114 -32.61 -3.20 -5.76
CA VAL A 114 -32.36 -4.23 -6.77
C VAL A 114 -31.47 -3.71 -7.90
N HIS A 115 -31.71 -2.50 -8.42
CA HIS A 115 -30.85 -1.90 -9.44
C HIS A 115 -29.43 -1.65 -8.93
N ARG A 116 -29.27 -1.19 -7.68
CA ARG A 116 -27.94 -1.03 -7.05
C ARG A 116 -27.21 -2.37 -6.95
N PHE A 117 -27.89 -3.44 -6.55
CA PHE A 117 -27.32 -4.80 -6.51
C PHE A 117 -26.90 -5.30 -7.90
N LEU A 118 -27.65 -4.94 -8.95
CA LEU A 118 -27.32 -5.25 -10.34
C LEU A 118 -26.23 -4.33 -10.93
N GLY A 119 -25.73 -3.35 -10.18
CA GLY A 119 -24.70 -2.41 -10.63
C GLY A 119 -25.21 -1.21 -11.44
N ASP A 120 -26.53 -1.03 -11.55
CA ASP A 120 -27.16 0.10 -12.25
C ASP A 120 -27.37 1.27 -11.28
N ALA A 121 -26.28 1.98 -11.00
CA ALA A 121 -26.25 3.07 -10.02
C ALA A 121 -27.14 4.27 -10.41
N ASP A 122 -27.27 4.56 -11.70
CA ASP A 122 -28.06 5.69 -12.18
C ASP A 122 -29.55 5.42 -12.04
N LYS A 123 -30.01 4.22 -12.41
CA LYS A 123 -31.41 3.85 -12.20
C LYS A 123 -31.74 3.72 -10.72
N ALA A 124 -30.83 3.17 -9.92
CA ALA A 124 -30.98 3.12 -8.48
C ALA A 124 -31.18 4.53 -7.89
N ARG A 125 -30.34 5.50 -8.30
CA ARG A 125 -30.45 6.90 -7.87
C ARG A 125 -31.81 7.50 -8.25
N GLU A 126 -32.23 7.37 -9.50
CA GLU A 126 -33.54 7.87 -9.97
C GLU A 126 -34.70 7.36 -9.10
N LEU A 127 -34.70 6.06 -8.84
CA LEU A 127 -35.74 5.40 -8.05
C LEU A 127 -35.73 5.84 -6.59
N PHE A 128 -34.56 5.96 -5.96
CA PHE A 128 -34.47 6.46 -4.60
C PHE A 128 -34.88 7.94 -4.49
N GLU A 129 -34.51 8.79 -5.47
CA GLU A 129 -34.95 10.18 -5.51
C GLU A 129 -36.47 10.29 -5.65
N LYS A 130 -37.09 9.43 -6.47
CA LYS A 130 -38.55 9.35 -6.57
C LYS A 130 -39.18 8.95 -5.23
N ALA A 131 -38.61 7.96 -4.54
CA ALA A 131 -39.09 7.53 -3.22
C ALA A 131 -39.03 8.66 -2.17
N VAL A 132 -37.94 9.43 -2.12
CA VAL A 132 -37.83 10.56 -1.17
C VAL A 132 -38.63 11.79 -1.60
N ALA A 133 -38.89 11.98 -2.90
CA ALA A 133 -39.79 13.03 -3.37
C ALA A 133 -41.24 12.75 -2.92
N MET A 134 -41.65 11.49 -2.93
CA MET A 134 -42.97 11.06 -2.44
C MET A 134 -43.05 11.08 -0.91
N ARG A 135 -41.97 10.70 -0.23
CA ARG A 135 -41.88 10.73 1.24
C ARG A 135 -40.53 11.33 1.70
N PRO A 136 -40.45 12.66 1.95
CA PRO A 136 -39.21 13.32 2.32
C PRO A 136 -38.53 12.78 3.58
N VAL A 137 -39.31 12.21 4.51
CA VAL A 137 -38.85 11.58 5.76
C VAL A 137 -38.56 10.08 5.61
N PHE A 138 -38.28 9.59 4.41
CA PHE A 138 -37.95 8.18 4.19
C PHE A 138 -36.46 7.89 4.48
N SER A 139 -36.16 7.63 5.76
CA SER A 139 -34.80 7.43 6.28
C SER A 139 -33.96 6.43 5.45
N SER A 140 -34.48 5.21 5.20
CA SER A 140 -33.75 4.18 4.44
C SER A 140 -33.42 4.57 2.99
N ALA A 141 -34.29 5.35 2.34
CA ALA A 141 -34.03 5.84 0.98
C ALA A 141 -32.90 6.89 0.97
N HIS A 142 -32.86 7.77 1.98
CA HIS A 142 -31.73 8.68 2.16
C HIS A 142 -30.42 7.95 2.46
N VAL A 143 -30.45 6.89 3.28
CA VAL A 143 -29.26 6.04 3.51
C VAL A 143 -28.76 5.45 2.20
N ASN A 144 -29.64 4.87 1.37
CA ASN A 144 -29.23 4.29 0.09
C ASN A 144 -28.70 5.33 -0.91
N LEU A 145 -29.25 6.55 -0.93
CA LEU A 145 -28.68 7.66 -1.71
C LEU A 145 -27.29 8.06 -1.21
N ALA A 146 -27.08 8.05 0.11
CA ALA A 146 -25.77 8.31 0.68
C ALA A 146 -24.74 7.23 0.30
N LEU A 147 -25.15 5.95 0.26
CA LEU A 147 -24.29 4.87 -0.22
C LEU A 147 -23.84 5.12 -1.66
N LEU A 148 -24.77 5.48 -2.56
CA LEU A 148 -24.43 5.79 -3.96
C LEU A 148 -23.52 7.01 -4.11
N ALA A 149 -23.72 8.07 -3.31
CA ALA A 149 -22.85 9.23 -3.31
C ALA A 149 -21.43 8.88 -2.82
N ARG A 150 -21.34 8.10 -1.73
CA ARG A 150 -20.06 7.63 -1.18
C ARG A 150 -19.32 6.72 -2.15
N ASP A 151 -20.00 5.80 -2.81
CA ASP A 151 -19.43 4.89 -3.81
C ASP A 151 -18.88 5.68 -5.03
N ALA A 152 -19.43 6.88 -5.30
CA ALA A 152 -18.93 7.83 -6.30
C ALA A 152 -17.83 8.79 -5.78
N GLY A 153 -17.42 8.67 -4.52
CA GLY A 153 -16.42 9.53 -3.87
C GLY A 153 -16.95 10.89 -3.37
N ASP A 154 -18.25 11.15 -3.47
CA ASP A 154 -18.90 12.35 -2.96
C ASP A 154 -19.26 12.18 -1.47
N PHE A 155 -18.25 12.38 -0.61
CA PHE A 155 -18.43 12.24 0.84
C PHE A 155 -19.35 13.32 1.43
N ASP A 156 -19.29 14.55 0.93
CA ASP A 156 -20.11 15.65 1.45
C ASP A 156 -21.59 15.46 1.09
N GLY A 157 -21.88 15.06 -0.15
CA GLY A 157 -23.23 14.70 -0.58
C GLY A 157 -23.77 13.47 0.18
N ALA A 158 -22.93 12.48 0.44
CA ALA A 158 -23.29 11.34 1.28
C ALA A 158 -23.66 11.76 2.70
N LEU A 159 -22.85 12.62 3.34
CA LEU A 159 -23.15 13.14 4.68
C LEU A 159 -24.44 13.95 4.72
N ALA A 160 -24.68 14.81 3.72
CA ALA A 160 -25.93 15.58 3.65
C ALA A 160 -27.19 14.70 3.54
N ARG A 161 -27.09 13.55 2.86
CA ARG A 161 -28.17 12.55 2.82
C ARG A 161 -28.32 11.82 4.15
N LEU A 162 -27.22 11.45 4.81
CA LEU A 162 -27.25 10.81 6.13
C LEU A 162 -27.81 11.73 7.22
N ASP A 163 -27.56 13.04 7.12
CA ASP A 163 -28.16 14.03 8.02
C ASP A 163 -29.69 14.03 7.90
N LYS A 164 -30.22 13.96 6.66
CA LYS A 164 -31.65 13.80 6.41
C LYS A 164 -32.17 12.46 6.92
N ALA A 165 -31.42 11.37 6.76
CA ALA A 165 -31.80 10.05 7.25
C ALA A 165 -31.95 10.01 8.78
N VAL A 166 -30.98 10.58 9.50
CA VAL A 166 -30.99 10.67 10.97
C VAL A 166 -32.07 11.61 11.48
N ALA A 167 -32.30 12.75 10.79
CA ALA A 167 -33.39 13.67 11.13
C ALA A 167 -34.77 13.03 10.92
N ALA A 168 -34.92 12.21 9.88
CA ALA A 168 -36.16 11.49 9.57
C ALA A 168 -36.46 10.37 10.57
N ASP A 169 -35.44 9.64 11.03
CA ASP A 169 -35.57 8.62 12.07
C ASP A 169 -34.37 8.66 13.03
N PRO A 170 -34.48 9.37 14.16
CA PRO A 170 -33.42 9.45 15.17
C PRO A 170 -33.10 8.13 15.88
N ARG A 171 -33.90 7.06 15.67
CA ARG A 171 -33.68 5.71 16.21
C ARG A 171 -33.07 4.76 15.18
N ASN A 172 -32.82 5.21 13.95
CA ASN A 172 -32.18 4.40 12.93
C ASN A 172 -30.67 4.25 13.19
N ALA A 173 -30.28 3.20 13.94
CA ALA A 173 -28.89 2.90 14.24
C ALA A 173 -28.02 2.74 12.97
N GLU A 174 -28.58 2.20 11.90
CA GLU A 174 -27.87 2.00 10.63
C GLU A 174 -27.52 3.34 9.96
N ALA A 175 -28.40 4.34 10.03
CA ALA A 175 -28.09 5.68 9.52
C ALA A 175 -26.89 6.31 10.24
N TYR A 176 -26.80 6.16 11.57
CA TYR A 176 -25.62 6.60 12.33
C TYR A 176 -24.37 5.81 11.95
N ALA A 177 -24.46 4.48 11.84
CA ALA A 177 -23.33 3.65 11.44
C ALA A 177 -22.80 3.99 10.04
N GLN A 178 -23.70 4.21 9.06
CA GLN A 178 -23.30 4.61 7.71
C GLN A 178 -22.70 6.03 7.69
N ARG A 179 -23.18 6.94 8.54
CA ARG A 179 -22.57 8.25 8.74
C ARG A 179 -21.17 8.13 9.32
N ALA A 180 -20.98 7.25 10.30
CA ALA A 180 -19.68 6.96 10.88
C ALA A 180 -18.67 6.44 9.82
N VAL A 181 -19.08 5.46 9.01
CA VAL A 181 -18.25 4.94 7.90
C VAL A 181 -17.83 6.05 6.95
N THR A 182 -18.78 6.90 6.53
CA THR A 182 -18.50 8.02 5.61
C THR A 182 -17.52 9.03 6.21
N LEU A 183 -17.71 9.41 7.48
CA LEU A 183 -16.79 10.30 8.21
C LEU A 183 -15.39 9.72 8.31
N ARG A 184 -15.26 8.42 8.62
CA ARG A 184 -13.98 7.73 8.69
C ARG A 184 -13.25 7.71 7.35
N LEU A 185 -13.96 7.45 6.25
CA LEU A 185 -13.35 7.49 4.90
C LEU A 185 -12.93 8.91 4.50
N ALA A 186 -13.64 9.94 4.99
CA ALA A 186 -13.27 11.34 4.86
C ALA A 186 -12.19 11.81 5.86
N GLY A 187 -11.62 10.92 6.69
CA GLY A 187 -10.57 11.24 7.66
C GLY A 187 -11.05 11.93 8.94
N LYS A 188 -12.36 12.05 9.17
CA LYS A 188 -12.97 12.71 10.34
C LYS A 188 -13.21 11.69 11.46
N TYR A 189 -12.14 11.22 12.11
CA TYR A 189 -12.19 10.05 12.99
C TYR A 189 -12.92 10.29 14.32
N GLU A 190 -12.78 11.45 14.94
CA GLU A 190 -13.51 11.80 16.18
C GLU A 190 -15.01 11.82 15.95
N GLN A 191 -15.45 12.47 14.85
CA GLN A 191 -16.87 12.51 14.49
C GLN A 191 -17.38 11.10 14.14
N SER A 192 -16.57 10.27 13.47
CA SER A 192 -16.91 8.88 13.22
C SER A 192 -17.12 8.10 14.52
N LEU A 193 -16.28 8.31 15.53
CA LEU A 193 -16.40 7.66 16.82
C LEU A 193 -17.73 8.02 17.50
N GLU A 194 -18.09 9.31 17.54
CA GLU A 194 -19.37 9.78 18.10
C GLU A 194 -20.58 9.11 17.41
N GLN A 195 -20.54 8.97 16.09
CA GLN A 195 -21.63 8.33 15.36
C GLN A 195 -21.70 6.81 15.62
N TYR A 196 -20.56 6.12 15.75
CA TYR A 196 -20.56 4.71 16.14
C TYR A 196 -21.01 4.51 17.59
N ASP A 197 -20.64 5.40 18.51
CA ASP A 197 -21.14 5.40 19.88
C ASP A 197 -22.68 5.51 19.86
N LYS A 198 -23.23 6.41 19.02
CA LYS A 198 -24.68 6.53 18.89
C LYS A 198 -25.36 5.30 18.30
N ALA A 199 -24.76 4.69 17.28
CA ALA A 199 -25.26 3.44 16.70
C ALA A 199 -25.23 2.28 17.71
N ALA A 200 -24.17 2.19 18.51
CA ALA A 200 -24.00 1.20 19.56
C ALA A 200 -24.95 1.42 20.75
N GLU A 201 -25.25 2.67 21.12
CA GLU A 201 -26.28 2.98 22.13
C GLU A 201 -27.67 2.49 21.71
N LEU A 202 -28.01 2.68 20.43
CA LEU A 202 -29.30 2.26 19.88
C LEU A 202 -29.39 0.74 19.70
N SER A 203 -28.26 0.08 19.40
CA SER A 203 -28.16 -1.35 19.13
C SER A 203 -26.94 -1.98 19.83
N PRO A 204 -26.95 -2.15 21.16
CA PRO A 204 -25.78 -2.57 21.94
C PRO A 204 -25.32 -4.01 21.69
N GLY A 205 -26.16 -4.83 21.05
CA GLY A 205 -25.85 -6.20 20.65
C GLY A 205 -25.35 -6.34 19.21
N ASN A 206 -25.01 -5.24 18.53
CA ASN A 206 -24.49 -5.30 17.17
C ASN A 206 -22.95 -5.22 17.15
N ALA A 207 -22.30 -6.38 16.95
CA ALA A 207 -20.84 -6.49 16.93
C ALA A 207 -20.18 -5.61 15.85
N ILE A 208 -20.85 -5.38 14.71
CA ILE A 208 -20.33 -4.58 13.59
C ILE A 208 -20.13 -3.12 14.04
N TYR A 209 -21.07 -2.55 14.80
CA TYR A 209 -20.97 -1.17 15.28
C TYR A 209 -19.86 -1.02 16.33
N ILE A 210 -19.72 -2.00 17.21
CA ILE A 210 -18.65 -2.03 18.21
C ILE A 210 -17.26 -2.19 17.55
N ASN A 211 -17.14 -3.05 16.54
CA ASN A 211 -15.91 -3.18 15.75
C ASN A 211 -15.60 -1.88 14.98
N GLY A 212 -16.62 -1.25 14.36
CA GLY A 212 -16.47 0.04 13.69
C GLY A 212 -15.97 1.16 14.62
N ARG A 213 -16.47 1.18 15.86
CA ARG A 213 -15.96 2.04 16.94
C ARG A 213 -14.47 1.78 17.22
N GLY A 214 -14.08 0.50 17.30
CA GLY A 214 -12.68 0.08 17.46
C GLY A 214 -11.77 0.61 16.34
N ILE A 215 -12.22 0.52 15.08
CA ILE A 215 -11.48 1.04 13.93
C ILE A 215 -11.30 2.56 14.02
N ALA A 216 -12.33 3.30 14.44
CA ALA A 216 -12.21 4.75 14.63
C ALA A 216 -11.20 5.10 15.74
N LEU A 217 -11.24 4.39 16.88
CA LEU A 217 -10.28 4.56 17.98
C LEU A 217 -8.84 4.24 17.57
N GLU A 218 -8.64 3.20 16.76
CA GLU A 218 -7.33 2.83 16.25
C GLU A 218 -6.75 3.93 15.34
N ARG A 219 -7.58 4.54 14.48
CA ARG A 219 -7.17 5.68 13.63
C ARG A 219 -6.84 6.93 14.44
N LEU A 220 -7.39 7.07 15.63
CA LEU A 220 -7.06 8.12 16.60
C LEU A 220 -5.81 7.79 17.45
N GLY A 221 -5.18 6.62 17.26
CA GLY A 221 -4.05 6.17 18.08
C GLY A 221 -4.44 5.68 19.48
N ARG A 222 -5.74 5.57 19.79
CA ARG A 222 -6.27 5.11 21.09
C ARG A 222 -6.32 3.58 21.14
N LEU A 223 -5.14 2.95 21.06
CA LEU A 223 -4.99 1.51 20.82
C LEU A 223 -5.60 0.63 21.93
N ASP A 224 -5.46 1.02 23.21
CA ASP A 224 -6.05 0.26 24.34
C ASP A 224 -7.58 0.23 24.26
N GLU A 225 -8.21 1.34 23.90
CA GLU A 225 -9.66 1.42 23.76
C GLU A 225 -10.15 0.67 22.52
N ALA A 226 -9.39 0.72 21.43
CA ALA A 226 -9.66 -0.07 20.23
C ALA A 226 -9.62 -1.57 20.55
N PHE A 227 -8.60 -2.01 21.30
CA PHE A 227 -8.47 -3.38 21.77
C PHE A 227 -9.70 -3.85 22.55
N HIS A 228 -10.17 -3.05 23.51
CA HIS A 228 -11.37 -3.37 24.29
C HIS A 228 -12.63 -3.43 23.42
N ALA A 229 -12.76 -2.55 22.43
CA ALA A 229 -13.86 -2.59 21.47
C ALA A 229 -13.84 -3.88 20.64
N TYR A 230 -12.69 -4.29 20.12
CA TYR A 230 -12.57 -5.56 19.37
C TYR A 230 -12.87 -6.79 20.23
N CYS A 231 -12.38 -6.82 21.48
CA CYS A 231 -12.75 -7.86 22.44
C CYS A 231 -14.27 -7.92 22.65
N ARG A 232 -14.92 -6.76 22.84
CA ARG A 232 -16.36 -6.69 23.02
C ARG A 232 -17.14 -7.14 21.77
N ALA A 233 -16.66 -6.81 20.57
CA ALA A 233 -17.26 -7.30 19.33
C ALA A 233 -17.20 -8.83 19.24
N ILE A 234 -16.08 -9.45 19.61
CA ILE A 234 -15.91 -10.91 19.67
C ILE A 234 -16.79 -11.56 20.75
N GLU A 235 -16.97 -10.90 21.90
CA GLU A 235 -17.90 -11.39 22.93
C GLU A 235 -19.37 -11.41 22.45
N ILE A 236 -19.76 -10.43 21.63
CA ILE A 236 -21.10 -10.34 21.05
C ILE A 236 -21.27 -11.36 19.92
N ASP A 237 -20.27 -11.48 19.06
CA ASP A 237 -20.23 -12.41 17.93
C ASP A 237 -18.88 -13.15 17.86
N PRO A 238 -18.80 -14.38 18.42
CA PRO A 238 -17.58 -15.19 18.42
C PRO A 238 -17.08 -15.66 17.04
N ASP A 239 -17.89 -15.50 15.99
CA ASP A 239 -17.55 -15.88 14.62
C ASP A 239 -17.23 -14.67 13.74
N PHE A 240 -17.06 -13.48 14.33
CA PHE A 240 -16.77 -12.25 13.60
C PHE A 240 -15.29 -12.12 13.18
N ALA A 241 -14.95 -12.61 11.98
CA ALA A 241 -13.59 -12.67 11.45
C ALA A 241 -12.86 -11.31 11.45
N ASP A 242 -13.53 -10.21 11.07
CA ASP A 242 -12.94 -8.86 11.06
C ASP A 242 -12.43 -8.42 12.44
N ALA A 243 -13.18 -8.72 13.50
CA ALA A 243 -12.82 -8.31 14.86
C ALA A 243 -11.55 -9.04 15.34
N TYR A 244 -11.39 -10.33 14.99
CA TYR A 244 -10.15 -11.07 15.25
C TYR A 244 -8.97 -10.48 14.48
N ASN A 245 -9.11 -10.23 13.18
CA ASN A 245 -8.05 -9.60 12.38
C ASN A 245 -7.65 -8.22 12.94
N ASN A 246 -8.62 -7.40 13.32
CA ASN A 246 -8.35 -6.07 13.85
C ASN A 246 -7.70 -6.12 15.23
N ARG A 247 -8.11 -7.06 16.10
CA ARG A 247 -7.44 -7.28 17.39
C ARG A 247 -6.02 -7.81 17.22
N ALA A 248 -5.79 -8.68 16.24
CA ALA A 248 -4.46 -9.16 15.89
C ALA A 248 -3.52 -8.04 15.44
N ASN A 249 -4.02 -7.08 14.64
CA ASN A 249 -3.26 -5.88 14.27
C ASN A 249 -2.81 -5.09 15.51
N VAL A 250 -3.69 -4.94 16.51
CA VAL A 250 -3.37 -4.25 17.75
C VAL A 250 -2.38 -5.06 18.60
N TYR A 251 -2.55 -6.38 18.71
CA TYR A 251 -1.55 -7.24 19.37
C TYR A 251 -0.17 -7.15 18.72
N ALA A 252 -0.09 -7.11 17.39
CA ALA A 252 1.16 -6.94 16.67
C ALA A 252 1.83 -5.60 17.03
N LYS A 253 1.07 -4.49 17.08
CA LYS A 253 1.55 -3.18 17.54
C LYS A 253 2.03 -3.19 18.99
N PHE A 254 1.44 -4.01 19.85
CA PHE A 254 1.90 -4.24 21.22
C PHE A 254 3.07 -5.24 21.34
N GLY A 255 3.60 -5.77 20.24
CA GLY A 255 4.65 -6.79 20.24
C GLY A 255 4.19 -8.17 20.76
N LYS A 256 2.87 -8.39 20.89
CA LYS A 256 2.26 -9.65 21.34
C LYS A 256 2.10 -10.62 20.18
N ARG A 257 3.24 -11.05 19.62
CA ARG A 257 3.33 -11.82 18.37
C ARG A 257 2.53 -13.13 18.39
N TRP A 258 2.55 -13.87 19.50
CA TRP A 258 1.83 -15.15 19.63
C TRP A 258 0.31 -14.96 19.62
N GLN A 259 -0.19 -13.95 20.33
CA GLN A 259 -1.62 -13.62 20.36
C GLN A 259 -2.09 -13.09 19.00
N ALA A 260 -1.27 -12.27 18.33
CA ALA A 260 -1.57 -11.79 16.98
C ALA A 260 -1.70 -12.96 15.99
N GLU A 261 -0.75 -13.91 16.02
CA GLU A 261 -0.80 -15.09 15.14
C GLU A 261 -2.04 -15.94 15.37
N ASP A 262 -2.42 -16.19 16.64
CA ASP A 262 -3.62 -16.98 16.97
C ASP A 262 -4.90 -16.31 16.46
N ASP A 263 -5.04 -15.00 16.67
CA ASP A 263 -6.20 -14.24 16.20
C ASP A 263 -6.26 -14.17 14.67
N TYR A 264 -5.13 -13.93 13.97
CA TYR A 264 -5.12 -13.99 12.50
C TYR A 264 -5.50 -15.38 11.99
N LYS A 265 -4.97 -16.44 12.60
CA LYS A 265 -5.32 -17.83 12.26
C LYS A 265 -6.80 -18.12 12.52
N LYS A 266 -7.40 -17.55 13.56
CA LYS A 266 -8.85 -17.65 13.81
C LYS A 266 -9.64 -16.88 12.74
N ALA A 267 -9.21 -15.68 12.36
CA ALA A 267 -9.87 -14.89 11.31
C ALA A 267 -9.92 -15.63 9.97
N VAL A 268 -8.79 -16.17 9.49
CA VAL A 268 -8.76 -16.91 8.20
C VAL A 268 -9.46 -18.28 8.25
N ARG A 269 -9.65 -18.86 9.44
CA ARG A 269 -10.50 -20.06 9.60
C ARG A 269 -11.99 -19.73 9.54
N LEU A 270 -12.38 -18.58 10.09
CA LEU A 270 -13.76 -18.10 10.08
C LEU A 270 -14.16 -17.63 8.67
N ASP A 271 -13.26 -16.92 7.99
CA ASP A 271 -13.42 -16.47 6.62
C ASP A 271 -12.21 -16.86 5.75
N PRO A 272 -12.31 -17.99 5.02
CA PRO A 272 -11.27 -18.45 4.09
C PRO A 272 -11.03 -17.53 2.88
N GLU A 273 -11.91 -16.56 2.62
CA GLU A 273 -11.77 -15.58 1.54
C GLU A 273 -11.29 -14.20 2.06
N PHE A 274 -10.77 -14.14 3.30
CA PHE A 274 -10.32 -12.90 3.89
C PHE A 274 -8.88 -12.52 3.49
N ALA A 275 -8.72 -11.98 2.27
CA ALA A 275 -7.41 -11.64 1.69
C ALA A 275 -6.52 -10.80 2.63
N SER A 276 -7.08 -9.77 3.28
CA SER A 276 -6.31 -8.90 4.17
C SER A 276 -5.81 -9.61 5.43
N ALA A 277 -6.57 -10.56 5.99
CA ALA A 277 -6.13 -11.35 7.14
C ALA A 277 -4.98 -12.31 6.77
N PHE A 278 -5.03 -12.93 5.57
CA PHE A 278 -3.91 -13.70 5.04
C PHE A 278 -2.66 -12.83 4.82
N ASN A 279 -2.82 -11.64 4.24
CA ASN A 279 -1.71 -10.71 4.05
C ASN A 279 -1.08 -10.30 5.39
N ASN A 280 -1.90 -9.97 6.40
CA ASN A 280 -1.41 -9.59 7.73
C ASN A 280 -0.73 -10.75 8.47
N LEU A 281 -1.27 -11.97 8.35
CA LEU A 281 -0.63 -13.18 8.89
C LEU A 281 0.70 -13.44 8.20
N GLY A 282 0.76 -13.33 6.88
CA GLY A 282 1.99 -13.48 6.09
C GLY A 282 3.06 -12.47 6.53
N ALA A 283 2.68 -11.21 6.73
CA ALA A 283 3.59 -10.15 7.22
C ALA A 283 4.14 -10.48 8.60
N LEU A 284 3.25 -10.88 9.52
CA LEU A 284 3.68 -11.32 10.83
C LEU A 284 4.69 -12.46 10.70
N LEU A 285 4.37 -13.54 9.99
CA LEU A 285 5.23 -14.73 9.82
C LEU A 285 6.58 -14.39 9.19
N TYR A 286 6.59 -13.57 8.15
CA TYR A 286 7.80 -13.10 7.45
C TYR A 286 8.76 -12.40 8.43
N ASP A 287 8.24 -11.49 9.26
CA ASP A 287 9.05 -10.77 10.26
C ASP A 287 9.67 -11.67 11.33
N GLY A 288 9.19 -12.92 11.48
CA GLY A 288 9.79 -13.91 12.37
C GLY A 288 10.60 -14.97 11.66
N GLY A 289 10.94 -14.76 10.38
CA GLY A 289 11.76 -15.67 9.59
C GLY A 289 11.06 -16.96 9.15
N ARG A 290 9.73 -17.05 9.26
CA ARG A 290 8.94 -18.22 8.80
C ARG A 290 8.51 -17.99 7.35
N PHE A 291 9.49 -17.98 6.44
CA PHE A 291 9.32 -17.53 5.06
C PHE A 291 8.41 -18.44 4.22
N GLU A 292 8.48 -19.76 4.40
CA GLU A 292 7.61 -20.69 3.64
C GLU A 292 6.14 -20.49 4.00
N GLU A 293 5.81 -20.38 5.29
CA GLU A 293 4.43 -20.15 5.73
C GLU A 293 3.92 -18.75 5.35
N ALA A 294 4.81 -17.75 5.35
CA ALA A 294 4.48 -16.42 4.87
C ALA A 294 4.14 -16.43 3.37
N LEU A 295 4.95 -17.13 2.56
CA LEU A 295 4.73 -17.29 1.13
C LEU A 295 3.37 -17.94 0.83
N GLU A 296 2.99 -18.98 1.57
CA GLU A 296 1.67 -19.61 1.44
C GLU A 296 0.53 -18.63 1.74
N CYS A 297 0.65 -17.85 2.82
CA CYS A 297 -0.35 -16.84 3.19
C CYS A 297 -0.47 -15.75 2.12
N TYR A 298 0.64 -15.22 1.63
CA TYR A 298 0.64 -14.19 0.58
C TYR A 298 0.09 -14.71 -0.75
N ARG A 299 0.40 -15.96 -1.13
CA ARG A 299 -0.21 -16.58 -2.33
C ARG A 299 -1.72 -16.72 -2.19
N LYS A 300 -2.22 -17.12 -1.02
CA LYS A 300 -3.66 -17.16 -0.74
C LYS A 300 -4.29 -15.77 -0.85
N ALA A 301 -3.70 -14.75 -0.21
CA ALA A 301 -4.17 -13.37 -0.30
C ALA A 301 -4.22 -12.88 -1.76
N PHE A 302 -3.18 -13.18 -2.56
CA PHE A 302 -3.10 -12.78 -3.96
C PHE A 302 -4.14 -13.48 -4.84
N ILE A 303 -4.40 -14.76 -4.63
CA ILE A 303 -5.45 -15.50 -5.36
C ILE A 303 -6.83 -14.90 -5.10
N ILE A 304 -7.12 -14.54 -3.85
CA ILE A 304 -8.40 -13.94 -3.46
C ILE A 304 -8.53 -12.51 -4.01
N ASN A 305 -7.48 -11.69 -3.87
CA ASN A 305 -7.49 -10.31 -4.34
C ASN A 305 -6.15 -9.91 -5.02
N PRO A 306 -6.04 -10.13 -6.35
CA PRO A 306 -4.80 -9.82 -7.09
C PRO A 306 -4.60 -8.32 -7.36
N LYS A 307 -5.54 -7.45 -6.95
CA LYS A 307 -5.50 -6.01 -7.20
C LYS A 307 -5.06 -5.19 -5.97
N GLN A 308 -4.55 -5.84 -4.93
CA GLN A 308 -3.97 -5.16 -3.77
C GLN A 308 -2.46 -5.00 -3.95
N ALA A 309 -1.99 -3.76 -4.03
CA ALA A 309 -0.58 -3.45 -4.26
C ALA A 309 0.33 -3.99 -3.15
N GLU A 310 -0.11 -3.88 -1.90
CA GLU A 310 0.60 -4.36 -0.71
C GLU A 310 0.74 -5.89 -0.70
N THR A 311 -0.27 -6.62 -1.17
CA THR A 311 -0.15 -8.09 -1.32
C THR A 311 0.88 -8.45 -2.38
N CYS A 312 0.88 -7.73 -3.51
CA CYS A 312 1.88 -7.96 -4.57
C CYS A 312 3.30 -7.68 -4.07
N SER A 313 3.52 -6.58 -3.33
CA SER A 313 4.86 -6.25 -2.79
C SER A 313 5.33 -7.25 -1.74
N ASN A 314 4.44 -7.65 -0.83
CA ASN A 314 4.76 -8.62 0.20
C ASN A 314 5.03 -10.01 -0.37
N LEU A 315 4.23 -10.44 -1.35
CA LEU A 315 4.46 -11.69 -2.08
C LEU A 315 5.79 -11.64 -2.84
N ALA A 316 6.11 -10.52 -3.49
CA ALA A 316 7.37 -10.35 -4.20
C ALA A 316 8.59 -10.54 -3.28
N LEU A 317 8.55 -9.96 -2.07
CA LEU A 317 9.59 -10.15 -1.06
C LEU A 317 9.71 -11.63 -0.65
N ALA A 318 8.61 -12.30 -0.35
CA ALA A 318 8.63 -13.72 0.03
C ALA A 318 9.12 -14.63 -1.11
N VAL A 319 8.72 -14.36 -2.35
CA VAL A 319 9.15 -15.09 -3.55
C VAL A 319 10.64 -14.89 -3.83
N LYS A 320 11.14 -13.66 -3.63
CA LYS A 320 12.57 -13.37 -3.74
C LYS A 320 13.38 -14.19 -2.73
N GLU A 321 12.95 -14.24 -1.46
CA GLU A 321 13.62 -15.06 -0.44
C GLU A 321 13.52 -16.57 -0.74
N ALA A 322 12.46 -17.01 -1.40
CA ALA A 322 12.31 -18.39 -1.87
C ALA A 322 13.19 -18.72 -3.10
N GLY A 323 13.90 -17.73 -3.67
CA GLY A 323 14.87 -17.95 -4.75
C GLY A 323 14.32 -17.82 -6.17
N ASP A 324 13.15 -17.20 -6.37
CA ASP A 324 12.61 -16.89 -7.70
C ASP A 324 12.59 -15.37 -7.99
N PRO A 325 13.75 -14.77 -8.33
CA PRO A 325 13.83 -13.34 -8.58
C PRO A 325 13.04 -12.89 -9.83
N ALA A 326 12.71 -13.80 -10.76
CA ALA A 326 11.94 -13.46 -11.95
C ALA A 326 10.46 -13.22 -11.60
N GLU A 327 9.85 -14.14 -10.85
CA GLU A 327 8.50 -13.97 -10.33
C GLU A 327 8.42 -12.73 -9.41
N ALA A 328 9.39 -12.56 -8.51
CA ALA A 328 9.45 -11.42 -7.61
C ALA A 328 9.50 -10.07 -8.34
N ALA A 329 10.38 -9.93 -9.35
CA ALA A 329 10.45 -8.69 -10.15
C ALA A 329 9.14 -8.40 -10.89
N GLY A 330 8.47 -9.43 -11.41
CA GLY A 330 7.14 -9.29 -12.03
C GLY A 330 6.08 -8.78 -11.04
N LEU A 331 6.09 -9.30 -9.81
CA LEU A 331 5.17 -8.90 -8.75
C LEU A 331 5.42 -7.47 -8.25
N PHE A 332 6.69 -7.04 -8.13
CA PHE A 332 7.01 -5.64 -7.82
C PHE A 332 6.53 -4.68 -8.91
N VAL A 333 6.67 -5.03 -10.19
CA VAL A 333 6.11 -4.23 -11.30
C VAL A 333 4.58 -4.13 -11.18
N ASN A 334 3.90 -5.23 -10.84
CA ASN A 334 2.45 -5.22 -10.63
C ASN A 334 2.05 -4.35 -9.42
N ALA A 335 2.80 -4.42 -8.32
CA ALA A 335 2.57 -3.60 -7.13
C ALA A 335 2.64 -2.10 -7.46
N LEU A 336 3.69 -1.69 -8.17
CA LEU A 336 3.85 -0.31 -8.64
C LEU A 336 2.73 0.09 -9.60
N ALA A 337 2.34 -0.77 -10.55
CA ALA A 337 1.25 -0.48 -11.48
C ALA A 337 -0.10 -0.27 -10.77
N LEU A 338 -0.34 -0.98 -9.66
CA LEU A 338 -1.53 -0.81 -8.82
C LEU A 338 -1.44 0.44 -7.92
N ASN A 339 -0.26 0.74 -7.38
CA ASN A 339 -0.02 1.91 -6.56
C ASN A 339 1.37 2.54 -6.85
N PRO A 340 1.41 3.54 -7.75
CA PRO A 340 2.63 4.29 -8.10
C PRO A 340 3.35 4.98 -6.94
N LYS A 341 2.71 5.13 -5.78
CA LYS A 341 3.26 5.88 -4.62
C LYS A 341 4.13 5.01 -3.71
N LEU A 342 4.22 3.70 -3.95
CA LEU A 342 5.07 2.77 -3.19
C LEU A 342 6.54 2.93 -3.62
N THR A 343 7.12 4.10 -3.35
CA THR A 343 8.45 4.50 -3.82
C THR A 343 9.56 3.56 -3.33
N GLU A 344 9.39 2.94 -2.17
CA GLU A 344 10.31 1.95 -1.61
C GLU A 344 10.48 0.71 -2.49
N ILE A 345 9.46 0.37 -3.30
CA ILE A 345 9.50 -0.79 -4.19
C ILE A 345 10.49 -0.60 -5.34
N HIS A 346 10.76 0.64 -5.77
CA HIS A 346 11.72 0.89 -6.84
C HIS A 346 13.10 0.34 -6.51
N HIS A 347 13.52 0.45 -5.25
CA HIS A 347 14.80 -0.12 -4.80
C HIS A 347 14.77 -1.66 -4.81
N TYR A 348 13.74 -2.29 -4.23
CA TYR A 348 13.63 -3.75 -4.21
C TYR A 348 13.56 -4.34 -5.61
N LEU A 349 12.84 -3.69 -6.52
CA LEU A 349 12.78 -4.08 -7.92
C LEU A 349 14.15 -3.94 -8.61
N ALA A 350 14.84 -2.81 -8.41
CA ALA A 350 16.17 -2.59 -8.99
C ALA A 350 17.17 -3.67 -8.55
N GLN A 351 17.22 -3.97 -7.25
CA GLN A 351 18.08 -5.02 -6.71
C GLN A 351 17.71 -6.40 -7.26
N THR A 352 16.42 -6.72 -7.30
CA THR A 352 15.93 -8.02 -7.79
C THR A 352 16.24 -8.22 -9.28
N LEU A 353 16.09 -7.17 -10.09
CA LEU A 353 16.45 -7.20 -11.51
C LEU A 353 17.97 -7.36 -11.72
N TYR A 354 18.78 -6.70 -10.89
CA TYR A 354 20.23 -6.89 -10.90
C TYR A 354 20.62 -8.32 -10.50
N ASP A 355 20.00 -8.88 -9.46
CA ASP A 355 20.21 -10.26 -9.03
C ASP A 355 19.85 -11.25 -10.12
N LEU A 356 18.70 -11.04 -10.77
CA LEU A 356 18.26 -11.84 -11.91
C LEU A 356 19.22 -11.71 -13.10
N TYR A 357 19.71 -10.50 -13.40
CA TYR A 357 20.62 -10.24 -14.52
C TYR A 357 22.00 -10.87 -14.33
N CYS A 358 22.51 -10.89 -13.10
CA CYS A 358 23.79 -11.50 -12.74
C CYS A 358 23.73 -13.02 -12.62
N GLY A 359 22.54 -13.63 -12.73
CA GLY A 359 22.39 -15.07 -12.74
C GLY A 359 23.17 -15.75 -13.86
N ALA A 360 23.51 -17.02 -13.67
CA ALA A 360 24.24 -17.81 -14.66
C ALA A 360 23.41 -18.15 -15.91
N ASP A 361 22.09 -18.00 -15.84
CA ASP A 361 21.14 -18.32 -16.90
C ASP A 361 20.98 -17.15 -17.89
N PRO A 362 21.32 -17.33 -19.19
CA PRO A 362 21.11 -16.32 -20.21
C PRO A 362 19.64 -15.89 -20.37
N ASP A 363 18.68 -16.78 -20.14
CA ASP A 363 17.25 -16.48 -20.26
C ASP A 363 16.79 -15.58 -19.11
N ALA A 364 17.38 -15.74 -17.92
CA ALA A 364 17.16 -14.86 -16.77
C ALA A 364 17.64 -13.43 -17.07
N LYS A 365 18.80 -13.28 -17.72
CA LYS A 365 19.33 -11.98 -18.15
C LYS A 365 18.39 -11.27 -19.14
N GLU A 366 17.89 -11.99 -20.16
CA GLU A 366 16.93 -11.40 -21.10
C GLU A 366 15.62 -11.02 -20.40
N THR A 367 15.18 -11.84 -19.44
CA THR A 367 13.99 -11.58 -18.63
C THR A 367 14.14 -10.32 -17.77
N ALA A 368 15.30 -10.12 -17.13
CA ALA A 368 15.59 -8.91 -16.37
C ALA A 368 15.50 -7.65 -17.25
N VAL A 369 16.07 -7.69 -18.46
CA VAL A 369 15.99 -6.57 -19.42
C VAL A 369 14.55 -6.32 -19.85
N LYS A 370 13.76 -7.37 -20.14
CA LYS A 370 12.34 -7.24 -20.50
C LYS A 370 11.52 -6.61 -19.38
N LEU A 371 11.73 -7.04 -18.13
CA LEU A 371 11.04 -6.49 -16.96
C LEU A 371 11.44 -5.04 -16.68
N ALA A 372 12.72 -4.70 -16.84
CA ALA A 372 13.20 -3.32 -16.69
C ALA A 372 12.60 -2.38 -17.75
N ARG A 373 12.46 -2.84 -19.01
CA ARG A 373 11.75 -2.11 -20.06
C ARG A 373 10.28 -1.87 -19.70
N LYS A 374 9.61 -2.92 -19.20
CA LYS A 374 8.22 -2.83 -18.75
C LYS A 374 8.09 -1.81 -17.61
N TRP A 375 8.98 -1.87 -16.62
CA TRP A 375 9.03 -0.90 -15.53
C TRP A 375 9.21 0.53 -16.04
N ARG A 376 10.18 0.79 -16.93
CA ARG A 376 10.38 2.10 -17.57
C ARG A 376 9.15 2.57 -18.37
N GLN A 377 8.42 1.66 -19.01
CA GLN A 377 7.21 1.99 -19.77
C GLN A 377 6.07 2.47 -18.87
N PHE A 378 5.86 1.83 -17.72
CA PHE A 378 4.84 2.25 -16.76
C PHE A 378 5.25 3.53 -15.99
N PHE A 379 6.56 3.75 -15.83
CA PHE A 379 7.12 4.86 -15.05
C PHE A 379 8.18 5.62 -15.84
N PRO A 380 7.81 6.32 -16.93
CA PRO A 380 8.77 7.01 -17.80
C PRO A 380 9.50 8.15 -17.07
N ASP A 381 8.84 8.81 -16.12
CA ASP A 381 9.41 9.95 -15.39
C ASP A 381 10.41 9.52 -14.30
N SER A 382 10.25 8.31 -13.75
CA SER A 382 11.10 7.77 -12.68
C SER A 382 12.56 7.71 -13.11
N ALA A 383 13.42 8.51 -12.45
CA ALA A 383 14.86 8.48 -12.65
C ALA A 383 15.45 7.07 -12.41
N VAL A 384 14.96 6.35 -11.38
CA VAL A 384 15.43 5.00 -11.05
C VAL A 384 15.11 4.00 -12.16
N ALA A 385 13.84 3.88 -12.56
CA ALA A 385 13.42 3.02 -13.66
C ALA A 385 14.21 3.26 -14.96
N ARG A 386 14.43 4.54 -15.33
CA ARG A 386 15.23 4.90 -16.52
C ARG A 386 16.68 4.46 -16.38
N HIS A 387 17.32 4.77 -15.25
CA HIS A 387 18.74 4.46 -15.02
C HIS A 387 18.99 2.95 -14.96
N VAL A 388 18.18 2.21 -14.20
CA VAL A 388 18.29 0.75 -14.09
C VAL A 388 18.05 0.09 -15.45
N CYS A 389 17.03 0.52 -16.21
CA CYS A 389 16.80 -0.01 -17.54
C CYS A 389 18.00 0.25 -18.47
N ALA A 390 18.58 1.45 -18.46
CA ALA A 390 19.78 1.77 -19.25
C ALA A 390 20.98 0.89 -18.86
N ALA A 391 21.18 0.68 -17.55
CA ALA A 391 22.24 -0.16 -17.00
C ALA A 391 22.15 -1.63 -17.47
N LEU A 392 20.93 -2.19 -17.46
CA LEU A 392 20.71 -3.58 -17.90
C LEU A 392 20.74 -3.73 -19.43
N GLU A 393 20.38 -2.69 -20.17
CA GLU A 393 20.48 -2.66 -21.65
C GLU A 393 21.92 -2.44 -22.15
N GLY A 394 22.84 -2.00 -21.28
CA GLY A 394 24.17 -1.55 -21.68
C GLY A 394 24.15 -0.24 -22.49
N GLY A 395 23.13 0.61 -22.28
CA GLY A 395 22.96 1.89 -22.96
C GLY A 395 23.88 3.00 -22.45
N GLY A 396 24.07 4.04 -23.26
CA GLY A 396 24.92 5.19 -22.95
C GLY A 396 24.14 6.35 -22.31
N VAL A 397 24.31 6.53 -21.01
CA VAL A 397 24.07 7.81 -20.32
C VAL A 397 25.41 8.33 -19.83
N ASP A 398 25.65 9.63 -19.96
CA ASP A 398 26.94 10.24 -19.62
C ASP A 398 27.13 10.37 -18.09
N SER A 399 26.05 10.38 -17.31
CA SER A 399 26.10 10.40 -15.85
C SER A 399 24.83 9.81 -15.25
N ALA A 400 24.92 9.36 -14.00
CA ALA A 400 23.73 9.01 -13.24
C ALA A 400 22.92 10.28 -12.92
N ASN A 401 21.60 10.18 -12.97
CA ASN A 401 20.74 11.29 -12.56
C ASN A 401 20.86 11.49 -11.03
N GLY A 402 21.05 12.73 -10.56
CA GLY A 402 21.19 13.02 -9.12
C GLY A 402 19.98 12.61 -8.28
N GLU A 403 18.77 12.55 -8.85
CA GLU A 403 17.57 12.00 -8.20
C GLU A 403 17.68 10.48 -8.00
N TYR A 404 18.16 9.75 -9.02
CA TYR A 404 18.44 8.32 -8.87
C TYR A 404 19.50 8.06 -7.79
N VAL A 405 20.60 8.82 -7.79
CA VAL A 405 21.67 8.65 -6.80
C VAL A 405 21.15 8.92 -5.39
N ARG A 406 20.36 9.99 -5.21
CA ARG A 406 19.74 10.33 -3.92
C ARG A 406 18.81 9.22 -3.43
N GLU A 407 17.88 8.76 -4.28
CA GLU A 407 16.95 7.68 -3.91
C GLU A 407 17.67 6.38 -3.57
N LEU A 408 18.70 6.03 -4.34
CA LEU A 408 19.55 4.87 -4.05
C LEU A 408 20.24 5.01 -2.69
N PHE A 409 20.82 6.17 -2.39
CA PHE A 409 21.50 6.39 -1.12
C PHE A 409 20.50 6.38 0.06
N ASP A 410 19.35 7.03 -0.09
CA ASP A 410 18.30 7.03 0.93
C ASP A 410 17.75 5.63 1.24
N SER A 411 17.77 4.70 0.26
CA SER A 411 17.36 3.31 0.48
C SER A 411 18.42 2.46 1.19
N PHE A 412 19.70 2.80 1.03
CA PHE A 412 20.80 2.08 1.69
C PHE A 412 21.17 2.63 3.06
N ALA A 413 20.78 3.85 3.42
CA ALA A 413 21.28 4.54 4.62
C ALA A 413 21.20 3.70 5.92
N ASP A 414 20.12 2.94 6.13
CA ASP A 414 19.93 2.14 7.34
C ASP A 414 20.70 0.81 7.33
N SER A 415 21.05 0.30 6.15
CA SER A 415 21.69 -1.01 5.96
C SER A 415 23.14 -0.94 5.48
N PHE A 416 23.62 0.25 5.08
CA PHE A 416 24.88 0.46 4.36
C PHE A 416 26.07 -0.19 5.06
N GLU A 417 26.26 0.04 6.36
CA GLU A 417 27.41 -0.51 7.09
C GLU A 417 27.35 -2.04 7.24
N LYS A 418 26.13 -2.61 7.31
CA LYS A 418 25.96 -4.06 7.33
C LYS A 418 26.37 -4.63 5.97
N THR A 419 25.85 -4.06 4.88
CA THR A 419 26.19 -4.46 3.52
C THR A 419 27.68 -4.29 3.22
N ALA A 420 28.30 -3.19 3.66
CA ALA A 420 29.73 -2.95 3.49
C ALA A 420 30.61 -4.04 4.13
N LYS A 421 30.19 -4.60 5.27
CA LYS A 421 30.87 -5.74 5.90
C LYS A 421 30.68 -7.05 5.14
N GLU A 422 29.52 -7.25 4.54
CA GLU A 422 29.20 -8.47 3.77
C GLU A 422 29.96 -8.54 2.44
N ILE A 423 30.32 -7.38 1.87
CA ILE A 423 31.01 -7.28 0.57
C ILE A 423 32.51 -7.03 0.68
N ASP A 424 33.12 -7.19 1.86
CA ASP A 424 34.56 -6.92 2.08
C ASP A 424 34.97 -5.55 1.50
N TYR A 425 34.28 -4.48 1.92
CA TYR A 425 34.47 -3.14 1.36
C TYR A 425 35.79 -2.51 1.84
N ARG A 426 36.72 -2.27 0.90
CA ARG A 426 38.12 -1.89 1.20
C ARG A 426 38.46 -0.42 0.98
N VAL A 427 37.56 0.37 0.40
CA VAL A 427 37.83 1.79 0.11
C VAL A 427 38.27 2.60 1.34
N PRO A 428 37.69 2.42 2.55
CA PRO A 428 38.16 3.15 3.74
C PRO A 428 39.62 2.86 4.11
N GLU A 429 40.12 1.65 3.83
CA GLU A 429 41.53 1.28 4.04
C GLU A 429 42.44 2.00 3.04
N LEU A 430 42.01 2.09 1.78
CA LEU A 430 42.72 2.82 0.73
C LEU A 430 42.77 4.34 1.04
N VAL A 431 41.67 4.90 1.54
CA VAL A 431 41.62 6.28 2.02
C VAL A 431 42.54 6.47 3.23
N ALA A 432 42.60 5.52 4.16
CA ALA A 432 43.50 5.59 5.31
C ALA A 432 44.98 5.57 4.87
N ALA A 433 45.35 4.77 3.88
CA ALA A 433 46.69 4.77 3.30
C ALA A 433 47.04 6.13 2.67
N PHE A 434 46.12 6.72 1.90
CA PHE A 434 46.29 8.08 1.37
C PHE A 434 46.40 9.13 2.48
N ALA A 435 45.56 9.06 3.50
CA ALA A 435 45.55 10.00 4.62
C ALA A 435 46.85 9.93 5.44
N ALA A 436 47.48 8.76 5.56
CA ALA A 436 48.75 8.60 6.25
C ALA A 436 49.88 9.45 5.61
N ASP A 437 49.83 9.64 4.29
CA ASP A 437 50.79 10.42 3.50
C ASP A 437 50.47 11.93 3.49
N LEU A 438 49.36 12.35 4.10
CA LEU A 438 48.99 13.76 4.24
C LEU A 438 49.64 14.41 5.48
N PRO A 439 50.07 15.68 5.38
CA PRO A 439 50.44 16.46 6.55
C PRO A 439 49.22 16.70 7.45
N ASP A 440 49.47 17.06 8.70
CA ASP A 440 48.41 17.40 9.66
C ASP A 440 47.95 18.86 9.48
N GLY A 441 46.76 19.19 9.97
CA GLY A 441 46.24 20.56 9.98
C GLY A 441 45.59 21.01 8.66
N LEU A 442 45.08 20.08 7.86
CA LEU A 442 44.50 20.37 6.55
C LEU A 442 43.00 20.71 6.57
N ARG A 443 42.53 21.50 5.61
CA ARG A 443 41.11 21.62 5.29
C ARG A 443 40.74 20.49 4.33
N ILE A 444 40.03 19.48 4.82
CA ILE A 444 39.73 18.25 4.06
C ILE A 444 38.24 18.24 3.69
N LEU A 445 37.97 17.97 2.42
CA LEU A 445 36.63 17.64 1.93
C LEU A 445 36.51 16.13 1.72
N ASP A 446 35.55 15.52 2.41
CA ASP A 446 35.07 14.16 2.16
C ASP A 446 33.81 14.26 1.26
N ALA A 447 34.03 14.17 -0.04
CA ALA A 447 33.03 14.42 -1.08
C ALA A 447 32.28 13.13 -1.42
N GLY A 448 30.98 13.11 -1.08
CA GLY A 448 30.13 11.91 -1.04
C GLY A 448 30.49 11.03 0.16
N CYS A 449 30.47 11.63 1.35
CA CYS A 449 30.94 11.00 2.57
C CYS A 449 30.11 9.79 3.03
N GLY A 450 28.91 9.58 2.48
CA GLY A 450 28.01 8.49 2.86
C GLY A 450 27.69 8.54 4.35
N THR A 451 27.75 7.38 5.01
CA THR A 451 27.59 7.28 6.48
C THR A 451 28.83 7.75 7.27
N GLY A 452 29.88 8.20 6.60
CA GLY A 452 31.09 8.74 7.23
C GLY A 452 32.13 7.70 7.64
N LEU A 453 32.25 6.58 6.90
CA LEU A 453 33.25 5.54 7.17
C LEU A 453 34.70 6.05 7.07
N CYS A 454 34.97 6.94 6.13
CA CYS A 454 36.29 7.54 5.91
C CYS A 454 36.64 8.62 6.94
N ALA A 455 35.67 9.14 7.69
CA ALA A 455 35.90 10.23 8.65
C ALA A 455 36.96 9.89 9.69
N ALA A 456 37.01 8.62 10.14
CA ALA A 456 37.91 8.18 11.20
C ALA A 456 39.39 8.31 10.84
N CYS A 457 39.76 8.10 9.56
CA CYS A 457 41.14 8.26 9.11
C CYS A 457 41.45 9.69 8.62
N LEU A 458 40.44 10.44 8.19
CA LEU A 458 40.62 11.82 7.72
C LEU A 458 40.65 12.85 8.86
N LYS A 459 39.84 12.66 9.91
CA LYS A 459 39.72 13.62 11.03
C LYS A 459 41.06 13.92 11.72
N PRO A 460 41.94 12.94 12.02
CA PRO A 460 43.24 13.21 12.64
C PRO A 460 44.16 14.13 11.81
N LYS A 461 44.01 14.12 10.49
CA LYS A 461 44.78 14.97 9.56
C LYS A 461 44.17 16.35 9.36
N SER A 462 42.90 16.52 9.73
CA SER A 462 42.15 17.72 9.45
C SER A 462 42.29 18.79 10.54
N LEU A 463 42.53 20.03 10.12
CA LEU A 463 42.12 21.22 10.88
C LEU A 463 40.60 21.39 10.82
N ARG A 464 40.01 21.10 9.64
CA ARG A 464 38.57 21.11 9.41
C ARG A 464 38.20 20.01 8.43
N LEU A 465 37.29 19.13 8.82
CA LEU A 465 36.73 18.07 8.00
C LEU A 465 35.30 18.43 7.60
N THR A 466 35.08 18.63 6.31
CA THR A 466 33.75 18.90 5.73
C THR A 466 33.27 17.66 5.00
N GLY A 467 32.05 17.20 5.30
CA GLY A 467 31.40 16.11 4.56
C GLY A 467 30.30 16.66 3.65
N VAL A 468 30.20 16.13 2.44
CA VAL A 468 29.13 16.46 1.48
C VAL A 468 28.49 15.17 1.01
N ASP A 469 27.16 15.14 0.93
CA ASP A 469 26.44 14.02 0.31
C ASP A 469 25.11 14.52 -0.28
N LEU A 470 24.57 13.79 -1.26
CA LEU A 470 23.25 14.08 -1.83
C LEU A 470 22.10 13.63 -0.90
N SER A 471 22.35 12.63 -0.05
CA SER A 471 21.37 12.03 0.85
C SER A 471 21.43 12.64 2.25
N GLU A 472 20.33 13.27 2.68
CA GLU A 472 20.19 13.76 4.05
C GLU A 472 20.18 12.64 5.09
N LYS A 473 19.69 11.45 4.72
CA LYS A 473 19.74 10.26 5.59
C LYS A 473 21.17 9.78 5.81
N MET A 474 21.98 9.71 4.76
CA MET A 474 23.42 9.37 4.89
C MET A 474 24.14 10.36 5.80
N LEU A 475 23.91 11.67 5.60
CA LEU A 475 24.50 12.69 6.47
C LEU A 475 24.02 12.59 7.92
N SER A 476 22.77 12.20 8.16
CA SER A 476 22.25 11.96 9.51
C SER A 476 23.03 10.84 10.19
N ALA A 477 23.32 9.74 9.48
CA ALA A 477 24.18 8.68 9.99
C ALA A 477 25.63 9.15 10.22
N ALA A 478 26.20 9.93 9.29
CA ALA A 478 27.53 10.52 9.45
C ALA A 478 27.64 11.45 10.65
N LYS A 479 26.61 12.26 10.89
CA LYS A 479 26.52 13.18 12.04
C LYS A 479 26.58 12.44 13.37
N MET A 480 25.98 11.25 13.47
CA MET A 480 26.00 10.44 14.69
C MET A 480 27.42 9.97 15.07
N LYS A 481 28.36 9.91 14.13
CA LYS A 481 29.77 9.58 14.42
C LYS A 481 30.51 10.74 15.10
N ASN A 482 30.01 11.97 15.01
CA ASN A 482 30.60 13.17 15.61
C ASN A 482 32.07 13.42 15.21
N LEU A 483 32.40 13.17 13.93
CA LEU A 483 33.75 13.33 13.38
C LEU A 483 33.89 14.51 12.41
N TYR A 484 32.79 15.02 11.87
CA TYR A 484 32.78 16.14 10.92
C TYR A 484 32.57 17.48 11.62
N ASP A 485 33.25 18.53 11.13
CA ASP A 485 33.06 19.90 11.59
C ASP A 485 31.94 20.62 10.84
N ASP A 486 31.65 20.19 9.61
CA ASP A 486 30.59 20.70 8.76
C ASP A 486 30.04 19.57 7.87
N LEU A 487 28.72 19.52 7.68
CA LEU A 487 28.03 18.54 6.85
C LEU A 487 27.05 19.27 5.93
N ARG A 488 27.07 18.98 4.63
CA ARG A 488 26.26 19.69 3.63
C ARG A 488 25.52 18.73 2.71
N VAL A 489 24.20 18.91 2.61
CA VAL A 489 23.38 18.25 1.58
C VAL A 489 23.61 19.00 0.27
N SER A 490 24.36 18.43 -0.66
CA SER A 490 24.64 19.04 -1.96
C SER A 490 25.16 18.01 -2.96
N ASP A 491 24.93 18.29 -4.25
CA ASP A 491 25.73 17.66 -5.31
C ASP A 491 27.22 18.05 -5.14
N VAL A 492 28.10 17.08 -5.34
CA VAL A 492 29.56 17.23 -5.15
C VAL A 492 30.14 18.22 -6.15
N SER A 493 29.77 18.12 -7.42
CA SER A 493 30.28 19.01 -8.48
C SER A 493 29.82 20.45 -8.23
N ALA A 494 28.55 20.64 -7.87
CA ALA A 494 28.01 21.95 -7.53
C ALA A 494 28.69 22.55 -6.27
N PHE A 495 28.88 21.75 -5.22
CA PHE A 495 29.52 22.19 -3.99
C PHE A 495 30.97 22.62 -4.21
N CYS A 496 31.76 21.76 -4.86
CA CYS A 496 33.15 22.04 -5.21
C CYS A 496 33.26 23.30 -6.11
N GLY A 497 32.38 23.43 -7.10
CA GLY A 497 32.33 24.60 -7.98
C GLY A 497 32.06 25.93 -7.26
N GLY A 498 31.34 25.89 -6.13
CA GLY A 498 31.02 27.07 -5.33
C GLY A 498 32.06 27.45 -4.27
N CYS A 499 33.12 26.65 -4.09
CA CYS A 499 34.09 26.80 -2.99
C CYS A 499 35.54 26.83 -3.49
N PRO A 500 35.96 27.83 -4.31
CA PRO A 500 37.30 27.87 -4.88
C PRO A 500 38.39 27.97 -3.81
N ASP A 501 39.47 27.20 -3.99
CA ASP A 501 40.66 27.15 -3.12
C ASP A 501 40.37 26.91 -1.61
N ALA A 502 39.21 26.31 -1.31
CA ALA A 502 38.71 26.12 0.05
C ALA A 502 39.36 24.92 0.77
N PHE A 503 39.90 23.95 0.03
CA PHE A 503 40.37 22.68 0.58
C PHE A 503 41.81 22.37 0.21
N ASP A 504 42.55 21.76 1.12
CA ASP A 504 43.93 21.31 0.90
C ASP A 504 43.95 19.83 0.46
N ALA A 505 42.90 19.07 0.78
CA ALA A 505 42.67 17.73 0.24
C ALA A 505 41.19 17.48 -0.05
N VAL A 506 40.90 16.78 -1.15
CA VAL A 506 39.55 16.31 -1.50
C VAL A 506 39.57 14.79 -1.70
N VAL A 507 38.67 14.09 -1.04
CA VAL A 507 38.53 12.63 -1.10
C VAL A 507 37.18 12.29 -1.74
N LEU A 508 37.19 11.54 -2.84
CA LEU A 508 36.01 11.02 -3.53
C LEU A 508 36.02 9.49 -3.44
N ALA A 509 35.58 8.96 -2.29
CA ALA A 509 35.56 7.54 -2.00
C ALA A 509 34.26 6.90 -2.53
N ASP A 510 34.34 6.16 -3.65
CA ASP A 510 33.21 5.42 -4.25
C ASP A 510 32.06 6.30 -4.76
N VAL A 511 32.39 7.53 -5.18
CA VAL A 511 31.42 8.54 -5.64
C VAL A 511 31.58 8.82 -7.12
N ALA A 512 32.81 8.80 -7.63
CA ALA A 512 33.08 9.02 -9.04
C ALA A 512 32.49 7.92 -9.95
N CYS A 513 32.19 6.73 -9.41
CA CYS A 513 31.49 5.67 -10.13
C CYS A 513 30.01 5.98 -10.42
N TYR A 514 29.48 7.14 -10.01
CA TYR A 514 28.14 7.62 -10.42
C TYR A 514 28.21 8.61 -11.59
N PHE A 515 29.41 8.93 -12.07
CA PHE A 515 29.65 9.82 -13.21
C PHE A 515 30.28 8.99 -14.34
N GLY A 516 29.69 9.02 -15.53
CA GLY A 516 30.33 8.43 -16.72
C GLY A 516 31.44 9.36 -17.19
N ASP A 517 31.06 10.55 -17.68
CA ASP A 517 31.99 11.62 -17.98
C ASP A 517 32.48 12.31 -16.69
N LEU A 518 33.79 12.26 -16.46
CA LEU A 518 34.45 12.81 -15.28
C LEU A 518 34.94 14.26 -15.48
N ASP A 519 34.86 14.83 -16.69
CA ASP A 519 35.45 16.15 -16.99
C ASP A 519 34.85 17.30 -16.16
N GLU A 520 33.54 17.31 -15.90
CA GLU A 520 32.92 18.34 -15.05
C GLU A 520 33.31 18.18 -13.58
N LEU A 521 33.22 16.96 -13.05
CA LEU A 521 33.60 16.63 -11.67
C LEU A 521 35.07 16.99 -11.40
N ALA A 522 35.98 16.59 -12.29
CA ALA A 522 37.40 16.86 -12.15
C ALA A 522 37.70 18.37 -12.15
N ARG A 523 37.03 19.16 -13.02
CA ARG A 523 37.17 20.63 -13.05
C ARG A 523 36.60 21.31 -11.81
N ALA A 524 35.51 20.78 -11.25
CA ALA A 524 34.94 21.28 -10.01
C ALA A 524 35.90 21.02 -8.83
N VAL A 525 36.39 19.79 -8.70
CA VAL A 525 37.34 19.40 -7.65
C VAL A 525 38.66 20.17 -7.76
N PHE A 526 39.20 20.34 -8.97
CA PHE A 526 40.39 21.16 -9.21
C PHE A 526 40.22 22.61 -8.75
N ARG A 527 39.03 23.20 -9.01
CA ARG A 527 38.73 24.56 -8.55
C ARG A 527 38.64 24.65 -7.03
N ALA A 528 38.08 23.65 -6.38
CA ALA A 528 37.92 23.62 -4.92
C ALA A 528 39.23 23.45 -4.15
N LEU A 529 40.22 22.78 -4.73
CA LEU A 529 41.53 22.59 -4.13
C LEU A 529 42.35 23.88 -4.13
N ALA A 530 43.05 24.16 -3.04
CA ALA A 530 44.07 25.21 -2.97
C ALA A 530 45.34 24.79 -3.75
N ALA A 531 46.19 25.77 -4.05
CA ALA A 531 47.52 25.54 -4.64
C ALA A 531 48.31 24.49 -3.84
N GLY A 532 48.80 23.44 -4.52
CA GLY A 532 49.49 22.31 -3.89
C GLY A 532 48.59 21.28 -3.21
N GLY A 533 47.26 21.47 -3.26
CA GLY A 533 46.30 20.54 -2.69
C GLY A 533 46.21 19.22 -3.46
N ARG A 534 45.76 18.17 -2.77
CA ARG A 534 45.72 16.79 -3.29
C ARG A 534 44.31 16.25 -3.45
N VAL A 535 44.06 15.51 -4.52
CA VAL A 535 42.83 14.72 -4.70
C VAL A 535 43.11 13.24 -4.54
N PHE A 536 42.20 12.53 -3.89
CA PHE A 536 42.07 11.07 -3.94
C PHE A 536 40.70 10.75 -4.52
N LEU A 537 40.64 9.88 -5.52
CA LEU A 537 39.38 9.38 -6.07
C LEU A 537 39.47 7.88 -6.39
N THR A 538 38.36 7.18 -6.21
CA THR A 538 38.20 5.79 -6.66
C THR A 538 37.14 5.67 -7.75
N VAL A 539 37.41 4.83 -8.75
CA VAL A 539 36.44 4.43 -9.79
C VAL A 539 36.51 2.92 -10.02
N GLU A 540 35.44 2.31 -10.51
CA GLU A 540 35.50 0.92 -10.98
C GLU A 540 36.32 0.83 -12.27
N LYS A 541 37.07 -0.25 -12.45
CA LYS A 541 37.95 -0.43 -13.62
C LYS A 541 37.17 -0.99 -14.81
N SER A 542 37.42 -0.43 -15.99
CA SER A 542 36.93 -0.95 -17.26
C SER A 542 38.10 -1.28 -18.19
N ASP A 543 38.03 -2.46 -18.80
CA ASP A 543 38.91 -2.88 -19.89
C ASP A 543 38.23 -2.73 -21.26
N ALA A 544 37.07 -2.05 -21.32
CA ALA A 544 36.33 -1.82 -22.55
C ALA A 544 37.01 -0.77 -23.46
N GLU A 545 36.66 -0.77 -24.74
CA GLU A 545 37.17 0.22 -25.70
C GLU A 545 36.64 1.63 -25.43
N GLN A 546 35.44 1.76 -24.86
CA GLN A 546 34.89 3.07 -24.48
C GLN A 546 35.65 3.66 -23.27
N PRO A 547 35.75 5.00 -23.13
CA PRO A 547 36.41 5.64 -21.99
C PRO A 547 35.77 5.25 -20.65
N PHE A 548 34.45 5.05 -20.66
CA PHE A 548 33.67 4.58 -19.53
C PHE A 548 32.46 3.77 -20.02
N SER A 549 31.88 2.96 -19.14
CA SER A 549 30.67 2.20 -19.42
C SER A 549 29.80 2.04 -18.18
N LEU A 550 28.48 2.13 -18.37
CA LEU A 550 27.50 1.85 -17.32
C LEU A 550 27.38 0.32 -17.16
N ARG A 551 27.64 -0.17 -15.95
CA ARG A 551 27.51 -1.59 -15.59
C ARG A 551 26.07 -1.89 -15.16
N ALA A 552 25.71 -3.18 -15.18
CA ALA A 552 24.40 -3.65 -14.72
C ALA A 552 24.10 -3.31 -13.25
N SER A 553 25.14 -3.10 -12.43
CA SER A 553 25.03 -2.62 -11.04
C SER A 553 24.50 -1.19 -10.94
N GLY A 554 24.38 -0.46 -12.05
CA GLY A 554 24.02 0.96 -12.10
C GLY A 554 25.21 1.91 -11.88
N ARG A 555 26.42 1.37 -11.67
CA ARG A 555 27.66 2.13 -11.50
C ARG A 555 28.47 2.18 -12.80
N PHE A 556 29.21 3.25 -12.99
CA PHE A 556 30.14 3.41 -14.10
C PHE A 556 31.51 2.81 -13.77
N ALA A 557 32.10 2.19 -14.77
CA ALA A 557 33.49 1.77 -14.77
C ALA A 557 34.26 2.55 -15.84
N HIS A 558 35.53 2.87 -15.55
CA HIS A 558 36.36 3.77 -16.34
C HIS A 558 37.67 3.13 -16.74
N ARG A 559 38.19 3.52 -17.90
CA ARG A 559 39.51 3.08 -18.37
C ARG A 559 40.62 3.89 -17.68
N PRO A 560 41.74 3.25 -17.26
CA PRO A 560 42.80 3.96 -16.53
C PRO A 560 43.41 5.17 -17.25
N ASP A 561 43.70 5.06 -18.54
CA ASP A 561 44.19 6.16 -19.37
C ASP A 561 43.18 7.31 -19.47
N TYR A 562 41.87 7.02 -19.58
CA TYR A 562 40.84 8.06 -19.57
C TYR A 562 40.84 8.84 -18.25
N VAL A 563 40.93 8.15 -17.10
CA VAL A 563 41.00 8.80 -15.78
C VAL A 563 42.24 9.71 -15.69
N ALA A 564 43.41 9.24 -16.15
CA ALA A 564 44.62 10.06 -16.18
C ALA A 564 44.46 11.29 -17.09
N ASP A 565 43.85 11.12 -18.27
CA ASP A 565 43.71 12.20 -19.23
C ASP A 565 42.69 13.24 -18.78
N VAL A 566 41.59 12.84 -18.12
CA VAL A 566 40.67 13.77 -17.45
C VAL A 566 41.41 14.59 -16.40
N ALA A 567 42.21 13.95 -15.55
CA ALA A 567 42.96 14.64 -14.51
C ALA A 567 43.94 15.67 -15.13
N LYS A 568 44.66 15.31 -16.20
CA LYS A 568 45.53 16.25 -16.94
C LYS A 568 44.74 17.41 -17.54
N ARG A 569 43.60 17.13 -18.20
CA ARG A 569 42.74 18.17 -18.80
C ARG A 569 42.19 19.15 -17.76
N ALA A 570 41.89 18.67 -16.56
CA ALA A 570 41.47 19.52 -15.45
C ALA A 570 42.61 20.37 -14.87
N GLY A 571 43.87 20.04 -15.16
CA GLY A 571 45.06 20.78 -14.72
C GLY A 571 45.85 20.11 -13.60
N PHE A 572 45.54 18.87 -13.24
CA PHE A 572 46.29 18.14 -12.22
C PHE A 572 47.66 17.66 -12.71
N GLU A 573 48.62 17.62 -11.79
CA GLU A 573 49.97 17.09 -11.98
C GLU A 573 50.24 15.95 -10.98
N LYS A 574 51.41 15.30 -11.12
CA LYS A 574 51.84 14.15 -10.29
C LYS A 574 50.76 13.06 -10.16
N ILE A 575 50.07 12.80 -11.27
CA ILE A 575 48.97 11.82 -11.35
C ILE A 575 49.54 10.42 -11.17
N ARG A 576 49.09 9.73 -10.13
CA ARG A 576 49.40 8.34 -9.84
C ARG A 576 48.12 7.52 -9.88
N LEU A 577 48.12 6.48 -10.70
CA LEU A 577 47.06 5.47 -10.75
C LEU A 577 47.57 4.16 -10.15
N THR A 578 46.78 3.54 -9.29
CA THR A 578 47.02 2.17 -8.81
C THR A 578 45.79 1.31 -9.03
N ASP A 579 46.04 0.08 -9.48
CA ASP A 579 45.01 -0.95 -9.59
C ASP A 579 44.76 -1.53 -8.20
N GLU A 580 43.50 -1.51 -7.75
CA GLU A 580 43.10 -1.98 -6.42
C GLU A 580 41.84 -2.84 -6.51
N ILE A 581 41.57 -3.62 -5.47
CA ILE A 581 40.27 -4.27 -5.28
C ILE A 581 39.45 -3.40 -4.34
N LEU A 582 38.33 -2.86 -4.83
CA LEU A 582 37.50 -1.93 -4.05
C LEU A 582 36.59 -2.67 -3.06
N ARG A 583 36.06 -3.82 -3.50
CA ARG A 583 35.13 -4.67 -2.75
C ARG A 583 35.05 -6.05 -3.39
N ARG A 584 34.42 -7.00 -2.70
CA ARG A 584 34.06 -8.32 -3.21
C ARG A 584 32.55 -8.47 -3.26
N GLU A 585 31.99 -8.59 -4.45
CA GLU A 585 30.55 -8.65 -4.67
C GLU A 585 30.17 -10.02 -5.26
N LYS A 586 29.22 -10.72 -4.61
CA LYS A 586 28.76 -12.07 -5.04
C LYS A 586 29.92 -13.06 -5.27
N GLY A 587 30.97 -12.97 -4.45
CA GLY A 587 32.14 -13.85 -4.50
C GLY A 587 33.22 -13.45 -5.51
N ALA A 588 33.00 -12.41 -6.32
CA ALA A 588 33.95 -11.89 -7.30
C ALA A 588 34.55 -10.54 -6.86
N ASP A 589 35.81 -10.30 -7.22
CA ASP A 589 36.49 -9.04 -6.93
C ASP A 589 36.00 -7.94 -7.88
N VAL A 590 35.67 -6.78 -7.33
CA VAL A 590 35.41 -5.57 -8.10
C VAL A 590 36.70 -4.78 -8.20
N ALA A 591 37.36 -4.92 -9.34
CA ALA A 591 38.57 -4.16 -9.65
C ALA A 591 38.24 -2.67 -9.79
N GLY A 592 39.12 -1.83 -9.26
CA GLY A 592 39.04 -0.39 -9.36
C GLY A 592 40.38 0.28 -9.51
N ILE A 593 40.31 1.59 -9.70
CA ILE A 593 41.46 2.45 -9.90
C ILE A 593 41.41 3.48 -8.78
N VAL A 594 42.50 3.60 -8.05
CA VAL A 594 42.76 4.74 -7.18
C VAL A 594 43.58 5.75 -7.96
N CYS A 595 43.07 6.97 -8.08
CA CYS A 595 43.80 8.09 -8.67
C CYS A 595 44.12 9.12 -7.58
N VAL A 596 45.41 9.41 -7.44
CA VAL A 596 45.94 10.49 -6.59
C VAL A 596 46.62 11.51 -7.49
N ALA A 597 46.27 12.79 -7.33
CA ALA A 597 46.87 13.87 -8.12
C ALA A 597 46.97 15.17 -7.32
N GLU A 598 47.80 16.12 -7.79
CA GLU A 598 48.06 17.39 -7.11
C GLU A 598 47.68 18.61 -7.99
N LYS A 599 47.13 19.66 -7.39
CA LYS A 599 46.91 20.95 -8.07
C LYS A 599 48.20 21.75 -8.10
N THR A 600 48.63 22.20 -9.28
CA THR A 600 49.86 22.98 -9.43
C THR A 600 49.82 24.25 -8.58
N PRO A 601 50.89 24.59 -7.83
CA PRO A 601 51.01 25.90 -7.21
C PRO A 601 51.02 26.99 -8.28
N ALA A 602 50.31 28.11 -8.04
CA ALA A 602 50.47 29.27 -8.89
C ALA A 602 51.96 29.65 -8.94
N ALA A 603 52.53 29.80 -10.15
CA ALA A 603 53.93 30.17 -10.30
C ALA A 603 54.19 31.43 -9.45
N SER A 604 55.10 31.31 -8.49
CA SER A 604 55.55 32.43 -7.67
C SER A 604 56.16 33.48 -8.59
N ASN A 605 55.45 34.58 -8.84
CA ASN A 605 56.02 35.77 -9.48
C ASN A 605 56.84 36.57 -8.48
#